data_AF-A0A0S8G2U6-F1
#
_entry.id   AF-A0A0S8G2U6-F1
#
_cell.length_a   1.000
_cell.length_b   1.000
_cell.length_c   1.000
_cell.angle_alpha   90.00
_cell.angle_beta   90.00
_cell.angle_gamma   90.00
#
_symmetry.space_group_name_H-M   'P 1'
#
loop_
_entity.id
_entity.type
_entity.pdbx_description
1 polymer ?
#
loop_
_entity_poly.entity_id
_entity_poly.type
_entity_poly.pdbx_seq_one_letter_code
_entity_poly.pdbx_strand_id
1 'polypeptide(L)'
;MDDFSFQERIRRDMEGRGIARTILGVDENASPHELKRAWRKACKENHPDRNPGDPDAGRRFAAINCAYQLLAYGEPCEMLIEDNPTQYAMSEDDKYRLDNAWGLFLWWRDKFF
;
A
#
# COMPACT_ATOMS: atom_id res chain seq x y z
N MET A 1 10.38 -24.01 22.41
CA MET A 1 9.56 -22.93 23.01
C MET A 1 10.04 -21.67 22.32
N ASP A 2 9.38 -21.40 21.20
CA ASP A 2 9.87 -20.55 20.12
C ASP A 2 9.52 -19.09 20.39
N ASP A 3 10.44 -18.37 21.03
CA ASP A 3 10.32 -16.92 21.32
C ASP A 3 11.10 -16.05 20.31
N PHE A 4 11.71 -16.67 19.28
CA PHE A 4 12.38 -15.96 18.18
C PHE A 4 11.40 -15.28 17.21
N SER A 5 10.14 -15.75 17.17
CA SER A 5 9.11 -15.21 16.27
C SER A 5 8.58 -13.85 16.71
N PHE A 6 8.53 -13.55 18.02
CA PHE A 6 7.97 -12.29 18.50
C PHE A 6 8.85 -11.10 18.15
N GLN A 7 10.16 -11.22 18.39
CA GLN A 7 11.14 -10.19 18.04
C GLN A 7 11.22 -9.97 16.53
N GLU A 8 11.16 -11.04 15.74
CA GLU A 8 11.17 -10.94 14.29
C GLU A 8 9.91 -10.25 13.75
N ARG A 9 8.74 -10.52 14.33
CA ARG A 9 7.49 -9.82 14.00
C ARG A 9 7.57 -8.34 14.31
N ILE A 10 8.09 -7.95 15.47
CA ILE A 10 8.29 -6.54 15.83
C ILE A 10 9.23 -5.85 14.84
N ARG A 11 10.33 -6.52 14.49
CA ARG A 11 11.31 -5.99 13.54
C ARG A 11 10.69 -5.79 12.15
N ARG A 12 9.97 -6.79 11.64
CA ARG A 12 9.25 -6.71 10.35
C ARG A 12 8.21 -5.60 10.34
N ASP A 13 7.47 -5.42 11.43
CA ASP A 13 6.47 -4.36 11.57
C ASP A 13 7.12 -2.97 11.56
N MET A 14 8.24 -2.80 12.28
CA MET A 14 9.01 -1.54 12.27
C MET A 14 9.62 -1.23 10.91
N GLU A 15 10.22 -2.23 10.24
CA GLU A 15 10.79 -2.09 8.89
C GLU A 15 9.70 -1.73 7.87
N GLY A 16 8.55 -2.41 7.91
CA GLY A 16 7.40 -2.11 7.04
C GLY A 16 6.90 -0.67 7.21
N ARG A 17 6.78 -0.18 8.45
CA ARG A 17 6.38 1.22 8.72
C ARG A 17 7.42 2.22 8.21
N GLY A 18 8.71 1.91 8.30
CA GLY A 18 9.78 2.76 7.77
C GLY A 18 9.74 2.88 6.25
N ILE A 19 9.54 1.75 5.56
CA ILE A 19 9.39 1.71 4.10
C ILE A 19 8.13 2.46 3.67
N ALA A 20 7.00 2.23 4.36
CA ALA A 20 5.74 2.92 4.09
C ALA A 20 5.86 4.45 4.19
N ARG A 21 6.55 4.95 5.22
CA ARG A 21 6.81 6.39 5.39
C ARG A 21 7.66 6.96 4.27
N THR A 22 8.68 6.21 3.85
CA THR A 22 9.58 6.59 2.75
C THR A 22 8.82 6.67 1.42
N ILE A 23 7.91 5.72 1.14
CA ILE A 23 7.07 5.71 -0.07
C ILE A 23 6.14 6.92 -0.11
N LEU A 24 5.53 7.27 1.02
CA LEU A 24 4.62 8.41 1.12
C LEU A 24 5.36 9.75 1.27
N GLY A 25 6.66 9.72 1.59
CA GLY A 25 7.47 10.91 1.87
C GLY A 25 7.00 11.66 3.12
N VAL A 26 6.63 10.92 4.18
CA VAL A 26 6.14 11.48 5.44
C VAL A 26 7.10 11.19 6.58
N ASP A 27 7.12 12.07 7.57
CA ASP A 27 7.94 11.92 8.78
C ASP A 27 7.44 10.78 9.67
N GLU A 28 8.30 10.29 10.57
CA GLU A 28 7.92 9.29 11.58
C GLU A 28 6.81 9.76 12.50
N ASN A 29 6.75 11.07 12.76
CA ASN A 29 5.76 11.75 13.59
C ASN A 29 4.59 12.35 12.79
N ALA A 30 4.48 12.03 11.49
CA ALA A 30 3.45 12.61 10.65
C ALA A 30 2.04 12.33 11.20
N SER A 31 1.24 13.38 11.30
CA SER A 31 -0.16 13.26 11.73
C SER A 31 -0.97 12.43 10.72
N PRO A 32 -2.02 11.70 11.13
CA PRO A 32 -2.93 11.03 10.19
C PRO A 32 -3.49 11.97 9.11
N HIS A 33 -3.62 13.27 9.41
CA HIS A 33 -4.02 14.27 8.43
C HIS A 33 -2.94 14.52 7.35
N GLU A 34 -1.67 14.59 7.76
CA GLU A 34 -0.52 14.74 6.84
C GLU A 34 -0.31 13.48 6.01
N LEU A 35 -0.43 12.31 6.64
CA LEU A 35 -0.40 11.01 5.97
C LEU A 35 -1.43 10.96 4.84
N LYS A 36 -2.69 11.32 5.13
CA LYS A 36 -3.78 11.36 4.14
C LYS A 36 -3.52 12.38 3.03
N ARG A 37 -2.88 13.51 3.35
CA ARG A 37 -2.52 14.55 2.36
C ARG A 37 -1.40 14.07 1.43
N ALA A 38 -0.35 13.46 1.98
CA ALA A 38 0.76 12.92 1.23
C ALA A 38 0.31 11.76 0.33
N TRP A 39 -0.48 10.83 0.87
CA TRP A 39 -1.12 9.75 0.12
C TRP A 39 -1.93 10.28 -1.07
N ARG A 40 -2.81 11.26 -0.86
CA ARG A 40 -3.58 11.90 -1.95
C ARG A 40 -2.69 12.52 -3.03
N LYS A 41 -1.56 13.11 -2.64
CA LYS A 41 -0.60 13.70 -3.59
C LYS A 41 0.08 12.60 -4.41
N ALA A 42 0.61 11.58 -3.74
CA ALA A 42 1.29 10.46 -4.36
C ALA A 42 0.37 9.68 -5.32
N CYS A 43 -0.90 9.47 -4.94
CA CYS A 43 -1.93 8.87 -5.80
C CYS A 43 -2.19 9.67 -7.07
N LYS A 44 -2.20 11.00 -6.99
CA LYS A 44 -2.41 11.87 -8.17
C LYS A 44 -1.19 11.92 -9.09
N GLU A 45 0.01 11.79 -8.53
CA GLU A 45 1.26 11.81 -9.28
C GLU A 45 1.51 10.47 -9.99
N ASN A 46 1.20 9.35 -9.32
CA ASN A 46 1.37 7.99 -9.86
C ASN A 46 0.08 7.44 -10.50
N HIS A 47 -0.91 8.29 -10.76
CA HIS A 47 -2.17 7.86 -11.32
C HIS A 47 -1.97 7.29 -12.74
N PRO A 48 -2.53 6.10 -13.08
CA PRO A 48 -2.37 5.51 -14.41
C PRO A 48 -2.96 6.38 -15.53
N ASP A 49 -4.02 7.14 -15.26
CA ASP A 49 -4.57 8.14 -16.20
C ASP A 49 -3.57 9.25 -16.59
N ARG A 50 -2.69 9.66 -15.67
CA ARG A 50 -1.65 10.66 -15.94
C ARG A 50 -0.37 10.04 -16.50
N ASN A 51 -0.19 8.74 -16.30
CA ASN A 51 0.95 7.95 -16.79
C ASN A 51 0.48 6.78 -17.67
N PRO A 52 -0.24 7.04 -18.78
CA PRO A 52 -0.87 5.98 -19.59
C PRO A 52 0.12 5.05 -20.31
N GLY A 53 1.43 5.31 -20.22
CA GLY A 53 2.49 4.51 -20.82
C GLY A 53 3.47 3.89 -19.81
N ASP A 54 3.27 4.09 -18.51
CA ASP A 54 4.16 3.54 -17.48
C ASP A 54 3.52 2.27 -16.86
N PRO A 55 3.96 1.05 -17.21
CA PRO A 55 3.46 -0.18 -16.60
C PRO A 55 3.78 -0.27 -15.10
N ASP A 56 4.75 0.50 -14.62
CA ASP A 56 5.13 0.57 -13.20
C ASP A 56 4.27 1.54 -12.39
N ALA A 57 3.51 2.43 -13.03
CA ALA A 57 2.61 3.35 -12.32
C ALA A 57 1.60 2.59 -11.45
N GLY A 58 1.09 1.46 -11.94
CA GLY A 58 0.20 0.59 -11.18
C GLY A 58 0.86 -0.04 -9.95
N ARG A 59 2.11 -0.50 -10.08
CA ARG A 59 2.89 -1.06 -8.97
C ARG A 59 3.19 0.00 -7.91
N ARG A 60 3.61 1.19 -8.33
CA ARG A 60 3.83 2.34 -7.43
C ARG A 60 2.55 2.74 -6.71
N PHE A 61 1.42 2.80 -7.42
CA PHE A 61 0.12 3.14 -6.84
C PHE A 61 -0.34 2.11 -5.80
N ALA A 62 -0.16 0.82 -6.08
CA ALA A 62 -0.41 -0.25 -5.12
C ALA A 62 0.46 -0.11 -3.86
N ALA A 63 1.77 0.14 -4.03
CA ALA A 63 2.70 0.35 -2.92
C ALA A 63 2.31 1.55 -2.04
N ILE A 64 1.89 2.66 -2.66
CA ILE A 64 1.38 3.87 -1.97
C ILE A 64 0.14 3.55 -1.12
N ASN A 65 -0.80 2.75 -1.64
CA ASN A 65 -2.00 2.36 -0.89
C ASN A 65 -1.67 1.42 0.27
N CYS A 66 -0.78 0.45 0.05
CA CYS A 66 -0.31 -0.43 1.12
C CYS A 66 0.42 0.34 2.22
N ALA A 67 1.26 1.31 1.86
CA ALA A 67 1.93 2.17 2.82
C ALA A 67 0.95 2.96 3.68
N TYR A 68 -0.11 3.49 3.06
CA TYR A 68 -1.17 4.20 3.79
C TYR A 68 -1.93 3.25 4.73
N GLN A 69 -2.26 2.03 4.31
CA GLN A 69 -2.96 1.06 5.16
C GLN A 69 -2.16 0.68 6.39
N LEU A 70 -0.86 0.39 6.21
CA LEU A 70 0.03 0.06 7.32
C LEU A 70 0.14 1.20 8.33
N LEU A 71 0.25 2.44 7.86
CA LEU A 71 0.38 3.59 8.76
C LEU A 71 -0.94 4.06 9.37
N ALA A 72 -2.07 3.92 8.66
CA ALA A 72 -3.37 4.40 9.11
C ALA A 72 -4.15 3.37 9.93
N TYR A 73 -4.12 2.10 9.53
CA TYR A 73 -4.89 1.01 10.15
C TYR A 73 -4.01 0.01 10.91
N GLY A 74 -2.69 0.08 10.75
CA GLY A 74 -1.77 -0.86 11.41
C GLY A 74 -1.79 -2.25 10.79
N GLU A 75 -2.32 -2.41 9.58
CA GLU A 75 -2.34 -3.70 8.88
C GLU A 75 -1.05 -3.87 8.06
N PRO A 76 -0.20 -4.86 8.39
CA PRO A 76 1.01 -5.15 7.62
C PRO A 76 0.63 -5.63 6.23
N CYS A 77 0.86 -4.78 5.23
CA CYS A 77 0.81 -5.21 3.85
C CYS A 77 2.12 -5.95 3.54
N GLU A 78 2.05 -7.29 3.47
CA GLU A 78 3.20 -8.17 3.16
C GLU A 78 3.91 -7.77 1.85
N MET A 79 3.21 -7.11 0.93
CA MET A 79 3.79 -6.55 -0.31
C MET A 79 4.89 -5.50 -0.08
N LEU A 80 5.02 -4.94 1.13
CA LEU A 80 6.11 -4.01 1.49
C LEU A 80 7.32 -4.70 2.13
N ILE A 81 7.17 -5.96 2.58
CA ILE A 81 8.15 -6.69 3.38
C ILE A 81 8.82 -7.81 2.56
N GLU A 82 8.09 -8.44 1.64
CA GLU A 82 8.65 -9.39 0.70
C GLU A 82 8.61 -8.83 -0.73
N ASP A 83 9.73 -8.97 -1.46
CA ASP A 83 9.86 -8.84 -2.92
C ASP A 83 9.04 -9.92 -3.67
N ASN A 84 7.83 -10.18 -3.18
CA ASN A 84 6.96 -11.25 -3.61
C ASN A 84 5.58 -10.63 -3.83
N PRO A 85 5.20 -10.32 -5.08
CA PRO A 85 3.86 -9.90 -5.40
C PRO A 85 2.95 -11.12 -5.27
N THR A 86 2.68 -11.57 -4.05
CA THR A 86 1.64 -12.56 -3.79
C THR A 86 0.30 -11.86 -4.04
N GLN A 87 -0.09 -11.96 -5.31
CA GLN A 87 -1.44 -12.06 -5.83
C GLN A 87 -2.50 -11.56 -4.85
N TYR A 88 -3.01 -10.37 -5.12
CA TYR A 88 -4.32 -9.94 -4.63
C TYR A 88 -5.25 -11.15 -4.63
N ALA A 89 -5.58 -11.65 -3.44
CA ALA A 89 -6.54 -12.72 -3.29
C ALA A 89 -7.82 -12.25 -3.98
N MET A 90 -8.17 -12.95 -5.05
CA MET A 90 -9.32 -12.63 -5.89
C MET A 90 -10.56 -12.57 -4.99
N SER A 91 -11.13 -11.38 -4.80
CA SER A 91 -12.46 -11.28 -4.22
C SER A 91 -13.45 -11.86 -5.24
N GLU A 92 -14.36 -12.72 -4.79
CA GLU A 92 -15.37 -13.43 -5.60
C GLU A 92 -16.34 -12.52 -6.39
N ASP A 93 -16.24 -11.20 -6.21
CA ASP A 93 -17.02 -10.22 -6.96
C ASP A 93 -16.27 -9.77 -8.23
N ASP A 94 -16.68 -10.30 -9.39
CA ASP A 94 -16.23 -9.95 -10.76
C ASP A 94 -16.46 -8.46 -11.15
N LYS A 95 -16.86 -7.61 -10.19
CA LYS A 95 -17.15 -6.18 -10.37
C LYS A 95 -15.92 -5.37 -10.78
N TYR A 96 -14.72 -5.83 -10.43
CA TYR A 96 -13.48 -5.08 -10.66
C TYR A 96 -12.42 -5.94 -11.35
N ARG A 97 -11.89 -5.42 -12.46
CA ARG A 97 -10.75 -6.00 -13.16
C ARG A 97 -9.45 -5.78 -12.38
N LEU A 98 -9.20 -6.62 -11.37
CA LEU A 98 -8.00 -6.54 -10.49
C LEU A 98 -6.68 -6.80 -11.23
N ASP A 99 -6.74 -7.27 -12.49
CA ASP A 99 -5.60 -7.40 -13.40
C ASP A 99 -4.97 -6.07 -13.81
N ASN A 100 -5.65 -4.95 -13.57
CA ASN A 100 -5.15 -3.62 -13.87
C ASN A 100 -5.34 -2.68 -12.68
N ALA A 101 -4.44 -1.70 -12.61
CA ALA A 101 -4.38 -0.73 -11.51
C ALA A 101 -5.69 0.04 -11.30
N TRP A 102 -6.50 0.20 -12.35
CA TRP A 102 -7.79 0.90 -12.26
C TRP A 102 -8.87 0.05 -11.60
N GLY A 103 -8.97 -1.23 -11.94
CA GLY A 103 -9.90 -2.13 -11.26
C GLY A 103 -9.51 -2.33 -9.80
N LEU A 104 -8.21 -2.43 -9.50
CA LEU A 104 -7.74 -2.45 -8.11
C LEU A 104 -8.11 -1.16 -7.36
N PHE A 105 -7.95 0.01 -7.99
CA PHE A 105 -8.35 1.29 -7.39
C PHE A 105 -9.85 1.40 -7.16
N LEU A 106 -10.68 0.97 -8.11
CA LEU A 106 -12.13 1.00 -7.99
C LEU A 106 -12.63 0.05 -6.90
N TRP A 107 -12.05 -1.15 -6.82
CA TRP A 107 -12.29 -2.09 -5.72
C TRP A 107 -11.95 -1.46 -4.38
N TRP A 108 -10.77 -0.84 -4.29
CA TRP A 108 -10.30 -0.20 -3.05
C TRP A 108 -11.19 0.98 -2.65
N ARG A 109 -11.53 1.86 -3.60
CA ARG A 109 -12.42 3.00 -3.37
C ARG A 109 -13.78 2.54 -2.81
N ASP A 110 -14.37 1.48 -3.35
CA ASP A 110 -15.70 0.99 -2.97
C ASP A 110 -15.71 0.22 -1.63
N LYS A 111 -14.58 -0.38 -1.24
CA LYS A 111 -14.45 -1.12 0.03
C LYS A 111 -14.06 -0.24 1.21
N PHE A 112 -13.35 0.87 0.96
CA PHE A 112 -12.72 1.68 2.00
C PHE A 112 -13.19 3.15 2.04
N PHE A 113 -14.07 3.57 1.14
CA PHE A 113 -14.73 4.89 1.11
C PHE A 113 -16.23 4.75 0.80
#